data_AF-A0A9Q3YSS7-F1
#
_entry.id   AF-A0A9Q3YSS7-F1
#
_cell.length_a   1.000
_cell.length_b   1.000
_cell.length_c   1.000
_cell.angle_alpha   90.00
_cell.angle_beta   90.00
_cell.angle_gamma   90.00
#
_symmetry.space_group_name_H-M   'P 1'
#
loop_
_entity.id
_entity.type
_entity.pdbx_description
1 polymer ?
#
loop_
_entity_poly.entity_id
_entity_poly.type
_entity_poly.pdbx_seq_one_letter_code
_entity_poly.pdbx_strand_id
1 'polypeptide(L)'
;MHRNSLLGKNNASEYIEFNIRSQDLFFETQDERWILYPIIENSSVAGIVAAILRKDETEVEFRQLDPDGENYRNIILPFSAAYMKARLETTKNAKGSGCGFEWLPECGIQEVIITVPSPPKGPQPPTTPFNPPSGCSRFQNCLNPDPGGGGGGLPQLQLNPCAKIAKIGRSGDTKEFFKNLKGKTTGTDIEHGFLLNENDSGIGGVPVQGQPGGAGIDFNVTSPVDGFIHSHYTGLLSIFSPEDILTIANLYNNGMIKDMNSFIMGVVTASGTQYIIVIDDPVKFGAFASNVMAGGQLDQAMIEAYSVLYNNIFQIKPQNPVNTNENNFVKYLESNNTGLKVLKGDETFSNWALLSKNSNGNIVPQNCP
;
A
#
# COMPACT_ATOMS: atom_id res chain seq x y z
N MET A 1 6.22 42.12 -0.19
CA MET A 1 4.85 41.71 0.19
C MET A 1 4.07 41.47 -1.11
N HIS A 2 4.27 40.30 -1.73
CA HIS A 2 3.64 39.98 -3.01
C HIS A 2 2.22 39.47 -2.77
N ARG A 3 1.26 40.12 -3.42
CA ARG A 3 -0.15 39.72 -3.46
C ARG A 3 -0.25 38.33 -4.10
N ASN A 4 -0.74 37.37 -3.34
CA ASN A 4 -1.03 36.02 -3.79
C ASN A 4 -2.40 36.00 -4.51
N SER A 5 -2.54 36.79 -5.57
CA SER A 5 -3.74 36.79 -6.39
C SER A 5 -3.61 35.79 -7.53
N LEU A 6 -4.28 34.64 -7.36
CA LEU A 6 -4.89 33.87 -8.46
C LEU A 6 -3.94 33.31 -9.53
N LEU A 7 -2.85 32.67 -9.13
CA LEU A 7 -2.27 31.59 -9.95
C LEU A 7 -2.74 30.26 -9.36
N GLY A 8 -3.70 29.61 -10.04
CA GLY A 8 -4.08 28.21 -9.74
C GLY A 8 -5.58 27.91 -9.53
N LYS A 9 -6.47 28.90 -9.42
CA LYS A 9 -7.93 28.67 -9.34
C LYS A 9 -8.64 28.99 -10.65
N ASN A 10 -8.37 28.18 -11.67
CA ASN A 10 -9.18 28.16 -12.90
C ASN A 10 -9.47 26.70 -13.25
N ASN A 11 -10.53 26.09 -12.69
CA ASN A 11 -11.10 24.79 -13.08
C ASN A 11 -10.09 23.68 -13.46
N ALA A 12 -8.87 23.73 -12.93
CA ALA A 12 -7.81 22.85 -13.31
C ALA A 12 -7.95 21.63 -12.43
N SER A 13 -8.07 20.47 -13.07
CA SER A 13 -7.93 19.18 -12.40
C SER A 13 -6.60 19.06 -11.68
N GLU A 14 -5.60 19.90 -12.00
CA GLU A 14 -4.21 19.84 -11.54
C GLU A 14 -3.65 21.20 -11.05
N TYR A 15 -2.93 21.26 -9.92
CA TYR A 15 -2.23 22.45 -9.41
C TYR A 15 -1.01 22.09 -8.51
N ILE A 16 -0.09 23.03 -8.23
CA ILE A 16 1.03 22.81 -7.27
C ILE A 16 0.67 23.39 -5.90
N GLU A 17 0.78 22.59 -4.84
CA GLU A 17 0.48 23.03 -3.46
C GLU A 17 1.73 23.57 -2.76
N PHE A 18 1.93 24.89 -2.82
CA PHE A 18 3.11 25.54 -2.27
C PHE A 18 3.17 25.58 -0.73
N ASN A 19 2.05 25.32 -0.03
CA ASN A 19 2.04 25.27 1.44
C ASN A 19 2.61 23.96 2.01
N ILE A 20 2.89 22.97 1.15
CA ILE A 20 3.53 21.71 1.53
C ILE A 20 4.82 21.61 0.73
N ARG A 21 5.95 21.69 1.42
CA ARG A 21 7.26 21.69 0.77
C ARG A 21 8.26 20.79 1.48
N SER A 22 9.35 20.43 0.81
CA SER A 22 10.47 19.79 1.50
C SER A 22 11.27 20.81 2.31
N GLN A 23 12.13 20.32 3.19
CA GLN A 23 13.31 21.07 3.62
C GLN A 23 14.16 21.48 2.41
N ASP A 24 15.02 22.48 2.60
CA ASP A 24 15.99 22.86 1.57
C ASP A 24 16.97 21.69 1.34
N LEU A 25 17.06 21.24 0.09
CA LEU A 25 17.97 20.19 -0.33
C LEU A 25 19.17 20.85 -1.02
N PHE A 26 20.36 20.63 -0.46
CA PHE A 26 21.63 21.10 -1.00
C PHE A 26 22.39 19.93 -1.62
N PHE A 27 22.82 20.10 -2.87
CA PHE A 27 23.66 19.11 -3.55
C PHE A 27 25.12 19.56 -3.51
N GLU A 28 26.00 18.75 -2.92
CA GLU A 28 27.41 19.11 -2.67
C GLU A 28 28.25 19.44 -3.92
N THR A 29 27.73 19.16 -5.12
CA THR A 29 28.50 19.23 -6.38
C THR A 29 28.01 20.30 -7.36
N GLN A 30 26.86 20.95 -7.10
CA GLN A 30 26.28 21.95 -7.98
C GLN A 30 25.65 23.03 -7.10
N ASP A 31 25.91 24.30 -7.40
CA ASP A 31 25.34 25.48 -6.72
C ASP A 31 23.82 25.57 -6.97
N GLU A 32 23.10 24.55 -6.50
CA GLU A 32 21.68 24.33 -6.72
C GLU A 32 21.00 24.06 -5.39
N ARG A 33 20.01 24.90 -5.05
CA ARG A 33 19.08 24.65 -3.95
C ARG A 33 17.78 24.09 -4.51
N TRP A 34 17.38 22.94 -4.00
CA TRP A 34 16.15 22.26 -4.43
C TRP A 34 15.09 22.34 -3.34
N ILE A 35 13.87 22.69 -3.73
CA ILE A 35 12.69 22.64 -2.87
C ILE A 35 11.61 21.84 -3.61
N LEU A 36 11.11 20.77 -2.99
CA LEU A 36 10.11 19.90 -3.59
C LEU A 36 8.70 20.31 -3.16
N TYR A 37 7.74 20.24 -4.08
CA TYR A 37 6.33 20.52 -3.86
C TYR A 37 5.45 19.43 -4.50
N PRO A 38 4.28 19.12 -3.96
CA PRO A 38 3.38 18.17 -4.57
C PRO A 38 2.55 18.82 -5.67
N ILE A 39 2.41 18.09 -6.77
CA ILE A 39 1.42 18.33 -7.80
C ILE A 39 0.14 17.63 -7.35
N ILE A 40 -0.93 18.39 -7.22
CA ILE A 40 -2.24 17.93 -6.83
C ILE A 40 -3.08 17.75 -8.07
N GLU A 41 -3.58 16.54 -8.32
CA GLU A 41 -4.59 16.29 -9.32
C GLU A 41 -5.84 15.65 -8.68
N ASN A 42 -7.03 16.14 -9.05
CA ASN A 42 -8.31 15.60 -8.59
C ASN A 42 -8.34 15.35 -7.08
N SER A 43 -7.88 16.34 -6.29
CA SER A 43 -7.88 16.26 -4.82
C SER A 43 -6.89 15.23 -4.23
N SER A 44 -5.85 14.83 -4.97
CA SER A 44 -4.81 13.88 -4.54
C SER A 44 -3.42 14.30 -5.02
N VAL A 45 -2.34 13.85 -4.38
CA VAL A 45 -0.98 14.10 -4.88
C VAL A 45 -0.72 13.17 -6.06
N ALA A 46 -0.57 13.75 -7.25
CA ALA A 46 -0.34 13.06 -8.52
C ALA A 46 1.14 13.06 -8.94
N GLY A 47 1.95 13.96 -8.35
CA GLY A 47 3.38 13.97 -8.59
C GLY A 47 4.15 14.93 -7.71
N ILE A 48 5.45 15.08 -7.99
CA ILE A 48 6.35 15.99 -7.28
C ILE A 48 7.04 16.89 -8.29
N VAL A 49 7.08 18.18 -8.01
CA VAL A 49 7.86 19.17 -8.75
C VAL A 49 8.99 19.69 -7.87
N ALA A 50 10.20 19.77 -8.42
CA ALA A 50 11.34 20.42 -7.82
C ALA A 50 11.43 21.86 -8.33
N ALA A 51 11.42 22.83 -7.42
CA ALA A 51 11.89 24.19 -7.67
C ALA A 51 13.40 24.23 -7.42
N ILE A 52 14.16 24.51 -8.47
CA ILE A 52 15.61 24.51 -8.51
C ILE A 52 16.07 25.96 -8.61
N LEU A 53 16.78 26.42 -7.59
CA LEU A 53 17.39 27.74 -7.54
C LEU A 53 18.85 27.65 -7.95
N ARG A 54 19.25 28.49 -8.90
CA ARG A 54 20.60 28.54 -9.49
C ARG A 54 21.14 29.97 -9.47
N LYS A 55 22.46 30.10 -9.64
CA LYS A 55 23.18 31.38 -9.78
C LYS A 55 22.84 32.34 -8.63
N ASP A 56 23.27 32.00 -7.42
CA ASP A 56 23.00 32.82 -6.22
C ASP A 56 21.50 33.12 -6.01
N GLU A 57 20.62 32.14 -6.28
CA GLU A 57 19.16 32.24 -6.14
C GLU A 57 18.46 33.24 -7.09
N THR A 58 19.14 33.70 -8.15
CA THR A 58 18.57 34.66 -9.11
C THR A 58 17.80 33.99 -10.24
N GLU A 59 17.95 32.69 -10.45
CA GLU A 59 17.22 31.90 -11.43
C GLU A 59 16.43 30.77 -10.76
N VAL A 60 15.15 30.63 -11.10
CA VAL A 60 14.25 29.54 -10.66
C VAL A 60 13.86 28.68 -11.87
N GLU A 61 14.04 27.38 -11.74
CA GLU A 61 13.56 26.39 -12.70
C GLU A 61 12.63 25.38 -12.00
N PHE A 62 11.50 25.04 -12.62
CA PHE A 62 10.62 23.98 -12.12
C PHE A 62 10.77 22.72 -12.97
N ARG A 63 11.07 21.59 -12.33
CA ARG A 63 11.15 20.28 -12.98
C ARG A 63 10.29 19.26 -12.27
N GLN A 64 9.42 18.58 -13.01
CA GLN A 64 8.72 17.42 -12.48
C GLN A 64 9.74 16.29 -12.26
N LEU A 65 9.69 15.67 -11.08
CA LEU A 65 10.51 14.50 -10.80
C LEU A 65 9.98 13.30 -11.60
N ASP A 66 10.90 12.49 -12.10
CA ASP A 66 10.59 11.25 -12.79
C ASP A 66 9.90 10.25 -11.84
N PRO A 67 8.65 9.84 -12.11
CA PRO A 67 7.93 8.86 -11.30
C PRO A 67 8.64 7.51 -11.16
N ASP A 68 9.50 7.16 -12.12
CA ASP A 68 10.27 5.92 -12.13
C ASP A 68 11.67 6.08 -11.51
N GLY A 69 12.02 7.28 -11.05
CA GLY A 69 13.33 7.58 -10.47
C GLY A 69 13.61 6.86 -9.14
N GLU A 70 14.89 6.51 -8.91
CA GLU A 70 15.36 6.02 -7.61
C GLU A 70 14.93 7.00 -6.51
N ASN A 71 14.24 6.49 -5.48
CA ASN A 71 13.67 7.24 -4.35
C ASN A 71 12.39 8.08 -4.60
N TYR A 72 11.84 8.15 -5.82
CA TYR A 72 10.61 8.92 -6.07
C TYR A 72 9.46 8.52 -5.13
N ARG A 73 9.29 7.21 -4.89
CA ARG A 73 8.24 6.70 -4.00
C ARG A 73 8.43 7.13 -2.53
N ASN A 74 9.67 7.18 -2.05
CA ASN A 74 9.99 7.65 -0.71
C ASN A 74 9.78 9.17 -0.56
N ILE A 75 9.79 9.89 -1.67
CA ILE A 75 9.50 11.33 -1.72
C ILE A 75 7.99 11.57 -1.80
N ILE A 76 7.26 10.92 -2.71
CA ILE A 76 5.83 11.23 -2.92
C ILE A 76 4.93 10.83 -1.74
N LEU A 77 5.30 9.78 -1.00
CA LEU A 77 4.48 9.27 0.12
C LEU A 77 4.34 10.28 1.28
N PRO A 78 5.43 10.86 1.84
CA PRO A 78 5.31 11.91 2.86
C PRO A 78 4.49 13.13 2.43
N PHE A 79 4.63 13.55 1.17
CA PHE A 79 3.85 14.66 0.61
C PHE A 79 2.36 14.31 0.49
N SER A 80 2.05 13.09 0.08
CA SER A 80 0.68 12.57 0.04
C SER A 80 0.05 12.55 1.43
N ALA A 81 0.79 12.08 2.44
CA ALA A 81 0.34 12.05 3.82
C ALA A 81 0.10 13.45 4.39
N ALA A 82 1.02 14.40 4.18
CA ALA A 82 0.87 15.77 4.63
C ALA A 82 -0.29 16.50 3.97
N TYR A 83 -0.48 16.31 2.66
CA TYR A 83 -1.61 16.90 1.95
C TYR A 83 -2.95 16.40 2.50
N MET A 84 -3.05 15.10 2.75
CA MET A 84 -4.24 14.52 3.35
C MET A 84 -4.49 15.02 4.78
N LYS A 85 -3.46 15.13 5.62
CA LYS A 85 -3.56 15.70 6.96
C LYS A 85 -4.09 17.14 6.94
N ALA A 86 -3.51 18.00 6.10
CA ALA A 86 -3.94 19.39 5.96
C ALA A 86 -5.41 19.50 5.51
N ARG A 87 -5.88 18.56 4.67
CA ARG A 87 -7.29 18.50 4.24
C ARG A 87 -8.25 18.02 5.32
N LEU A 88 -7.80 17.12 6.19
CA LEU A 88 -8.59 16.62 7.32
C LEU A 88 -8.73 17.68 8.43
N GLU A 89 -7.68 18.45 8.68
CA GLU A 89 -7.71 19.57 9.65
C GLU A 89 -8.62 20.71 9.17
N THR A 90 -8.59 21.03 7.88
CA THR A 90 -9.49 22.04 7.29
C THR A 90 -10.95 21.61 7.29
N THR A 91 -11.26 20.31 7.12
CA THR A 91 -12.63 19.77 7.27
C THR A 91 -13.11 19.68 8.73
N LYS A 92 -12.21 19.49 9.70
CA LYS A 92 -12.55 19.57 11.14
C LYS A 92 -12.90 21.01 11.55
N ASN A 93 -12.17 22.00 11.05
CA ASN A 93 -12.45 23.42 11.31
C ASN A 93 -13.74 23.91 10.62
N ALA A 94 -14.18 23.26 9.55
CA ALA A 94 -15.45 23.54 8.87
C ALA A 94 -16.71 23.25 9.72
N LYS A 95 -16.58 22.58 10.88
CA LYS A 95 -17.68 22.43 11.85
C LYS A 95 -17.73 23.51 12.95
N GLY A 96 -16.90 24.56 12.90
CA GLY A 96 -16.89 25.56 13.98
C GLY A 96 -16.26 26.93 13.73
N SER A 97 -15.49 27.17 12.67
CA SER A 97 -15.08 28.54 12.34
C SER A 97 -14.98 28.72 10.82
N GLY A 98 -15.85 29.58 10.29
CA GLY A 98 -15.78 30.00 8.90
C GLY A 98 -14.47 30.75 8.66
N CYS A 99 -13.68 30.29 7.72
CA CYS A 99 -12.59 31.04 7.14
C CYS A 99 -12.81 31.11 5.62
N GLY A 100 -12.39 32.20 4.97
CA GLY A 100 -12.58 32.41 3.53
C GLY A 100 -13.78 33.28 3.08
N PHE A 101 -14.35 34.11 3.96
CA PHE A 101 -15.22 35.23 3.57
C PHE A 101 -14.42 36.54 3.59
N GLU A 102 -14.80 37.54 2.76
CA GLU A 102 -14.11 38.84 2.59
C GLU A 102 -13.83 39.63 3.89
N TRP A 103 -14.45 39.26 5.01
CA TRP A 103 -14.32 39.92 6.32
C TRP A 103 -13.78 39.00 7.43
N LEU A 104 -13.29 37.81 7.08
CA LEU A 104 -12.71 36.83 8.02
C LEU A 104 -11.25 36.54 7.63
N PRO A 105 -10.37 36.24 8.60
CA PRO A 105 -8.97 35.94 8.32
C PRO A 105 -8.83 34.78 7.32
N GLU A 106 -7.83 34.90 6.44
CA GLU A 106 -7.50 33.86 5.45
C GLU A 106 -7.30 32.51 6.16
N CYS A 107 -7.86 31.43 5.60
CA CYS A 107 -7.52 30.08 6.03
C CYS A 107 -6.03 29.85 5.69
N GLY A 108 -5.12 30.22 6.58
CA GLY A 108 -3.73 29.85 6.44
C GLY A 108 -3.62 28.34 6.54
N ILE A 109 -3.33 27.67 5.42
CA ILE A 109 -2.76 26.32 5.50
C ILE A 109 -1.40 26.52 6.13
N GLN A 110 -1.19 25.98 7.34
CA GLN A 110 0.13 26.03 7.97
C GLN A 110 1.14 25.39 7.03
N GLU A 111 2.28 26.05 6.86
CA GLU A 111 3.37 25.52 6.06
C GLU A 111 3.82 24.17 6.65
N VAL A 112 3.76 23.11 5.84
CA VAL A 112 4.22 21.78 6.22
C VAL A 112 5.56 21.53 5.54
N ILE A 113 6.62 21.38 6.34
CA ILE A 113 7.96 21.07 5.85
C ILE A 113 8.21 19.55 5.99
N ILE A 114 8.41 18.89 4.86
CA ILE A 114 8.72 17.46 4.75
C ILE A 114 10.23 17.25 4.82
N THR A 115 10.68 16.46 5.80
CA THR A 115 12.05 15.97 5.86
C THR A 115 12.23 14.80 4.89
N VAL A 116 13.03 15.00 3.84
CA VAL A 116 13.36 13.94 2.87
C VAL A 116 14.68 13.28 3.31
N PRO A 117 14.70 11.99 3.68
CA PRO A 117 15.83 11.34 4.36
C PRO A 117 17.06 11.11 3.48
N SER A 118 16.95 11.25 2.16
CA SER A 118 18.10 11.25 1.25
C SER A 118 17.77 12.15 0.06
N PRO A 119 18.59 13.16 -0.27
CA PRO A 119 18.40 13.95 -1.47
C PRO A 119 18.35 13.02 -2.69
N PRO A 120 17.38 13.16 -3.62
CA PRO A 120 17.39 12.38 -4.85
C PRO A 120 18.72 12.59 -5.55
N LYS A 121 19.39 11.56 -6.08
CA LYS A 121 20.53 11.79 -6.97
C LYS A 121 20.01 12.71 -8.08
N GLY A 122 20.54 13.93 -8.16
CA GLY A 122 20.04 14.93 -9.10
C GLY A 122 19.95 14.32 -10.50
N PRO A 123 18.91 14.65 -11.29
CA PRO A 123 18.77 14.15 -12.64
C PRO A 123 20.06 14.49 -13.41
N GLN A 124 20.70 13.47 -13.97
CA GLN A 124 21.84 13.67 -14.84
C GLN A 124 21.42 14.59 -16.00
N PRO A 125 22.24 15.60 -16.34
CA PRO A 125 21.93 16.44 -17.49
C PRO A 125 21.80 15.54 -18.74
N PRO A 126 20.84 15.82 -19.63
CA PRO A 126 20.70 15.03 -20.85
C PRO A 126 21.99 15.18 -21.65
N THR A 127 22.69 14.08 -21.90
CA THR A 127 23.94 14.08 -22.69
C THR A 127 23.70 14.25 -24.19
N THR A 128 22.46 14.49 -24.62
CA THR A 128 22.15 14.79 -26.03
C THR A 128 21.03 15.82 -26.16
N PRO A 129 21.15 16.78 -27.10
CA PRO A 129 20.13 17.79 -27.34
C PRO A 129 18.86 17.16 -27.90
N PHE A 130 17.73 17.44 -27.25
CA PHE A 130 16.41 16.94 -27.62
C PHE A 130 15.89 17.66 -28.87
N ASN A 131 15.76 16.93 -29.98
CA ASN A 131 14.91 17.29 -31.12
C ASN A 131 13.70 16.34 -31.11
N PRO A 132 12.45 16.81 -30.99
CA PRO A 132 11.30 15.99 -31.35
C PRO A 132 11.16 15.99 -32.90
N PRO A 133 10.68 14.94 -33.58
CA PRO A 133 9.46 14.19 -33.23
C PRO A 133 9.46 12.68 -33.58
N SER A 134 8.33 12.03 -33.30
CA SER A 134 7.85 10.69 -33.75
C SER A 134 8.06 9.49 -32.83
N GLY A 135 7.01 9.19 -32.06
CA GLY A 135 6.11 8.08 -32.39
C GLY A 135 6.62 6.64 -32.40
N CYS A 136 6.28 5.96 -31.30
CA CYS A 136 5.74 4.59 -31.21
C CYS A 136 6.64 3.37 -31.48
N SER A 137 7.01 2.70 -30.39
CA SER A 137 6.89 1.23 -30.26
C SER A 137 7.06 0.86 -28.78
N ARG A 138 5.99 0.82 -27.98
CA ARG A 138 5.27 -0.42 -27.64
C ARG A 138 6.22 -1.62 -27.45
N PHE A 139 6.60 -1.87 -26.20
CA PHE A 139 7.01 -3.16 -25.60
C PHE A 139 8.25 -3.94 -26.14
N GLN A 140 9.05 -4.37 -25.14
CA GLN A 140 9.87 -5.59 -24.99
C GLN A 140 11.28 -5.76 -25.63
N ASN A 141 12.23 -6.10 -24.72
CA ASN A 141 13.57 -6.72 -24.85
C ASN A 141 14.81 -5.86 -25.22
N CYS A 142 15.45 -5.36 -24.13
CA CYS A 142 16.87 -5.53 -23.72
C CYS A 142 18.05 -5.10 -24.63
N LEU A 143 19.08 -4.54 -23.99
CA LEU A 143 20.37 -5.20 -23.68
C LEU A 143 21.05 -4.54 -22.45
N ASN A 144 21.60 -5.37 -21.55
CA ASN A 144 22.31 -5.03 -20.30
C ASN A 144 23.57 -4.16 -20.50
N PRO A 145 24.06 -3.51 -19.43
CA PRO A 145 25.27 -4.04 -18.79
C PRO A 145 25.18 -4.20 -17.26
N ASP A 146 26.11 -5.04 -16.79
CA ASP A 146 26.16 -5.86 -15.57
C ASP A 146 26.26 -5.14 -14.20
N PRO A 147 26.10 -5.92 -13.11
CA PRO A 147 25.79 -5.46 -11.76
C PRO A 147 27.02 -5.43 -10.84
N GLY A 148 26.94 -4.63 -9.79
CA GLY A 148 27.69 -4.82 -8.57
C GLY A 148 26.96 -4.11 -7.44
N GLY A 149 26.74 -4.67 -6.26
CA GLY A 149 27.10 -5.96 -5.67
C GLY A 149 26.79 -5.87 -4.17
N GLY A 150 26.48 -6.99 -3.53
CA GLY A 150 26.60 -7.13 -2.07
C GLY A 150 25.33 -7.59 -1.34
N GLY A 151 25.34 -8.86 -0.91
CA GLY A 151 24.37 -9.41 0.04
C GLY A 151 24.07 -10.89 -0.19
N GLY A 152 25.09 -11.75 -0.09
CA GLY A 152 24.93 -13.20 -0.20
C GLY A 152 24.16 -13.79 0.97
N GLY A 153 22.83 -13.88 0.83
CA GLY A 153 22.03 -14.95 1.41
C GLY A 153 21.93 -16.07 0.37
N LEU A 154 22.01 -17.33 0.81
CA LEU A 154 21.71 -18.48 -0.05
C LEU A 154 20.35 -18.25 -0.75
N PRO A 155 20.20 -18.56 -2.05
CA PRO A 155 18.91 -18.41 -2.71
C PRO A 155 17.90 -19.32 -2.00
N GLN A 156 17.05 -18.74 -1.15
CA GLN A 156 15.86 -19.44 -0.71
C GLN A 156 15.04 -19.70 -1.97
N LEU A 157 14.69 -20.96 -2.20
CA LEU A 157 13.84 -21.38 -3.31
C LEU A 157 12.51 -20.61 -3.21
N GLN A 158 12.37 -19.53 -3.97
CA GLN A 158 11.16 -18.72 -3.97
C GLN A 158 10.08 -19.51 -4.71
N LEU A 159 9.15 -20.05 -3.94
CA LEU A 159 7.99 -20.76 -4.48
C LEU A 159 7.02 -19.76 -5.12
N ASN A 160 6.36 -20.17 -6.20
CA ASN A 160 5.25 -19.38 -6.75
C ASN A 160 4.05 -19.37 -5.77
N PRO A 161 3.07 -18.46 -5.91
CA PRO A 161 1.96 -18.33 -4.97
C PRO A 161 1.17 -19.63 -4.73
N CYS A 162 0.97 -20.42 -5.78
CA CYS A 162 0.24 -21.69 -5.71
C CYS A 162 1.01 -22.76 -4.93
N ALA A 163 2.32 -22.81 -5.08
CA ALA A 163 3.19 -23.71 -4.33
C ALA A 163 3.30 -23.31 -2.85
N LYS A 164 3.24 -22.01 -2.54
CA LYS A 164 3.31 -21.50 -1.16
C LYS A 164 2.17 -22.01 -0.27
N ILE A 165 0.97 -22.20 -0.84
CA ILE A 165 -0.17 -22.70 -0.06
C ILE A 165 -0.17 -24.23 0.12
N ALA A 166 0.74 -24.97 -0.51
CA ALA A 166 0.66 -26.43 -0.58
C ALA A 166 0.78 -27.11 0.80
N LYS A 167 1.69 -26.60 1.64
CA LYS A 167 1.98 -27.19 2.95
C LYS A 167 0.90 -26.86 3.99
N ILE A 168 0.61 -25.57 4.17
CA ILE A 168 -0.33 -25.10 5.21
C ILE A 168 -1.74 -24.98 4.63
N GLY A 169 -1.93 -24.12 3.63
CA GLY A 169 -3.25 -23.75 3.10
C GLY A 169 -4.06 -24.89 2.47
N ARG A 170 -3.42 -25.90 1.88
CA ARG A 170 -4.08 -27.09 1.30
C ARG A 170 -4.15 -28.29 2.25
N SER A 171 -3.67 -28.17 3.49
CA SER A 171 -3.72 -29.28 4.44
C SER A 171 -5.17 -29.65 4.79
N GLY A 172 -5.39 -30.93 5.13
CA GLY A 172 -6.69 -31.40 5.59
C GLY A 172 -7.17 -30.66 6.84
N ASP A 173 -6.26 -30.39 7.77
CA ASP A 173 -6.56 -29.69 9.02
C ASP A 173 -6.95 -28.23 8.78
N THR A 174 -6.19 -27.49 7.96
CA THR A 174 -6.53 -26.10 7.60
C THR A 174 -7.86 -26.01 6.87
N LYS A 175 -8.18 -26.99 6.03
CA LYS A 175 -9.50 -27.12 5.39
C LYS A 175 -10.63 -27.27 6.41
N GLU A 176 -10.45 -28.08 7.46
CA GLU A 176 -11.46 -28.20 8.52
C GLU A 176 -11.61 -26.91 9.34
N PHE A 177 -10.52 -26.17 9.59
CA PHE A 177 -10.63 -24.85 10.22
C PHE A 177 -11.37 -23.84 9.33
N PHE A 178 -11.11 -23.83 8.02
CA PHE A 178 -11.89 -22.99 7.09
C PHE A 178 -13.37 -23.34 7.06
N LYS A 179 -13.73 -24.63 7.08
CA LYS A 179 -15.14 -25.07 7.20
C LYS A 179 -15.76 -24.59 8.51
N ASN A 180 -15.03 -24.69 9.62
CA ASN A 180 -15.48 -24.18 10.91
C ASN A 180 -15.77 -22.68 10.85
N LEU A 181 -14.86 -21.89 10.29
CA LEU A 181 -15.00 -20.45 10.13
C LEU A 181 -16.15 -20.09 9.20
N LYS A 182 -16.33 -20.82 8.09
CA LYS A 182 -17.46 -20.61 7.16
C LYS A 182 -18.81 -20.72 7.88
N GLY A 183 -18.95 -21.72 8.75
CA GLY A 183 -20.14 -21.89 9.59
C GLY A 183 -20.38 -20.79 10.62
N LYS A 184 -19.41 -19.89 10.83
CA LYS A 184 -19.45 -18.77 11.78
C LYS A 184 -19.47 -17.40 11.09
N THR A 185 -19.73 -17.34 9.79
CA THR A 185 -19.85 -16.06 9.07
C THR A 185 -21.25 -15.45 9.18
N THR A 186 -22.27 -16.23 9.54
CA THR A 186 -23.66 -15.81 9.62
C THR A 186 -24.27 -16.12 10.98
N GLY A 187 -25.18 -15.27 11.46
CA GLY A 187 -25.85 -15.48 12.76
C GLY A 187 -24.99 -15.10 13.97
N THR A 188 -23.91 -14.36 13.75
CA THR A 188 -23.01 -13.80 14.76
C THR A 188 -22.55 -12.41 14.31
N ASP A 189 -22.10 -11.60 15.26
CA ASP A 189 -21.45 -10.29 15.08
C ASP A 189 -20.01 -10.32 15.60
N ILE A 190 -19.41 -11.50 15.68
CA ILE A 190 -18.04 -11.74 16.16
C ILE A 190 -17.21 -12.36 15.05
N GLU A 191 -16.01 -11.83 14.81
CA GLU A 191 -15.01 -12.51 13.98
C GLU A 191 -14.32 -13.62 14.77
N HIS A 192 -14.20 -14.80 14.16
CA HIS A 192 -13.47 -15.92 14.72
C HIS A 192 -12.22 -16.19 13.89
N GLY A 193 -11.18 -16.76 14.50
CA GLY A 193 -9.97 -17.12 13.79
C GLY A 193 -9.20 -18.25 14.45
N PHE A 194 -8.14 -18.67 13.75
CA PHE A 194 -7.19 -19.67 14.21
C PHE A 194 -5.77 -19.22 13.88
N LEU A 195 -4.90 -19.25 14.89
CA LEU A 195 -3.45 -19.20 14.68
C LEU A 195 -2.96 -20.60 14.34
N LEU A 196 -2.36 -20.75 13.16
CA LEU A 196 -1.95 -22.03 12.61
C LEU A 196 -0.49 -22.32 12.97
N ASN A 197 -0.23 -23.54 13.45
CA ASN A 197 1.10 -24.02 13.78
C ASN A 197 1.24 -25.49 13.38
N GLU A 198 2.21 -25.78 12.53
CA GLU A 198 2.63 -27.14 12.21
C GLU A 198 3.30 -27.78 13.44
N ASN A 199 2.90 -29.02 13.70
CA ASN A 199 3.45 -29.90 14.72
C ASN A 199 3.57 -31.33 14.17
N ASP A 200 4.08 -32.26 14.99
CA ASP A 200 4.31 -33.65 14.57
C ASP A 200 3.05 -34.41 14.09
N SER A 201 1.86 -33.92 14.46
CA SER A 201 0.57 -34.53 14.10
C SER A 201 -0.14 -33.85 12.93
N GLY A 202 0.42 -32.78 12.35
CA GLY A 202 -0.22 -32.00 11.28
C GLY A 202 -0.27 -30.50 11.58
N ILE A 203 -1.33 -29.82 11.12
CA ILE A 203 -1.53 -28.39 11.38
C ILE A 203 -2.49 -28.20 12.55
N GLY A 204 -1.97 -27.70 13.67
CA GLY A 204 -2.77 -27.26 14.81
C GLY A 204 -3.36 -25.87 14.60
N GLY A 205 -4.49 -25.58 15.25
CA GLY A 205 -5.16 -24.29 15.23
C GLY A 205 -5.50 -23.82 16.65
N VAL A 206 -4.89 -22.73 17.12
CA VAL A 206 -5.25 -22.09 18.38
C VAL A 206 -6.40 -21.12 18.11
N PRO A 207 -7.60 -21.32 18.68
CA PRO A 207 -8.75 -20.47 18.41
C PRO A 207 -8.55 -19.07 19.02
N VAL A 208 -8.93 -18.06 18.26
CA VAL A 208 -8.98 -16.64 18.66
C VAL A 208 -10.31 -16.04 18.21
N GLN A 209 -10.73 -14.95 18.84
CA GLN A 209 -11.98 -14.27 18.48
C GLN A 209 -11.92 -12.78 18.78
N GLY A 210 -12.66 -12.01 18.00
CA GLY A 210 -12.89 -10.59 18.22
C GLY A 210 -13.92 -10.32 19.31
N GLN A 211 -14.28 -9.05 19.43
CA GLN A 211 -15.36 -8.59 20.30
C GLN A 211 -16.69 -8.54 19.53
N PRO A 212 -17.85 -8.76 20.20
CA PRO A 212 -19.15 -8.56 19.58
C PRO A 212 -19.30 -7.16 18.97
N GLY A 213 -19.74 -7.10 17.72
CA GLY A 213 -19.93 -5.86 16.95
C GLY A 213 -18.62 -5.19 16.50
N GLY A 214 -17.46 -5.75 16.83
CA GLY A 214 -16.16 -5.28 16.38
C GLY A 214 -15.78 -5.87 15.02
N ALA A 215 -15.03 -5.11 14.21
CA ALA A 215 -14.34 -5.63 13.03
C ALA A 215 -12.85 -5.73 13.40
N GLY A 216 -12.36 -6.95 13.59
CA GLY A 216 -11.01 -7.28 13.99
C GLY A 216 -10.93 -8.37 15.05
N ILE A 217 -9.76 -9.01 15.11
CA ILE A 217 -9.37 -9.94 16.17
C ILE A 217 -8.07 -9.45 16.77
N ASP A 218 -8.10 -9.05 18.04
CA ASP A 218 -6.89 -8.75 18.79
C ASP A 218 -6.29 -10.06 19.29
N PHE A 219 -5.07 -10.37 18.84
CA PHE A 219 -4.33 -11.53 19.31
C PHE A 219 -2.86 -11.21 19.51
N ASN A 220 -2.25 -11.93 20.44
CA ASN A 220 -0.82 -11.87 20.68
C ASN A 220 -0.19 -13.20 20.26
N VAL A 221 0.91 -13.11 19.52
CA VAL A 221 1.76 -14.26 19.20
C VAL A 221 3.02 -14.20 20.07
N THR A 222 3.31 -15.29 20.78
CA THR A 222 4.50 -15.41 21.63
C THR A 222 5.61 -16.24 20.96
N SER A 223 5.30 -16.86 19.83
CA SER A 223 6.22 -17.64 19.00
C SER A 223 5.86 -17.47 17.52
N PRO A 224 6.81 -17.68 16.59
CA PRO A 224 6.52 -17.64 15.16
C PRO A 224 5.42 -18.63 14.76
N VAL A 225 4.52 -18.20 13.87
CA VAL A 225 3.37 -18.98 13.41
C VAL A 225 3.49 -19.36 11.94
N ASP A 226 2.80 -20.44 11.55
CA ASP A 226 2.71 -20.91 10.16
C ASP A 226 1.56 -20.23 9.39
N GLY A 227 0.63 -19.59 10.08
CA GLY A 227 -0.41 -18.80 9.44
C GLY A 227 -1.47 -18.28 10.39
N PHE A 228 -2.39 -17.50 9.85
CA PHE A 228 -3.57 -17.01 10.55
C PHE A 228 -4.77 -17.03 9.61
N ILE A 229 -5.88 -17.60 10.06
CA ILE A 229 -7.11 -17.57 9.27
C ILE A 229 -8.27 -17.06 10.10
N HIS A 230 -9.17 -16.29 9.50
CA HIS A 230 -10.31 -15.69 10.21
C HIS A 230 -11.58 -15.59 9.36
N SER A 231 -12.66 -15.15 10.01
CA SER A 231 -13.99 -15.02 9.41
C SER A 231 -14.51 -13.60 9.48
N HIS A 232 -14.96 -13.06 8.35
CA HIS A 232 -15.75 -11.83 8.29
C HIS A 232 -17.25 -12.17 8.40
N TYR A 233 -17.93 -11.66 9.43
CA TYR A 233 -19.38 -11.84 9.59
C TYR A 233 -20.20 -10.87 8.71
N THR A 234 -21.54 -11.02 8.73
CA THR A 234 -22.46 -10.19 7.94
C THR A 234 -22.27 -8.69 8.17
N GLY A 235 -22.06 -7.94 7.09
CA GLY A 235 -21.85 -6.48 7.13
C GLY A 235 -20.39 -6.06 6.99
N LEU A 236 -19.45 -7.00 7.09
CA LEU A 236 -18.03 -6.77 6.84
C LEU A 236 -17.65 -6.97 5.35
N LEU A 237 -16.38 -6.73 5.04
CA LEU A 237 -15.85 -6.79 3.67
C LEU A 237 -15.91 -8.21 3.08
N SER A 238 -16.15 -8.29 1.77
CA SER A 238 -16.13 -9.55 1.00
C SER A 238 -14.73 -10.01 0.59
N ILE A 239 -13.68 -9.43 1.16
CA ILE A 239 -12.25 -9.60 0.86
C ILE A 239 -11.46 -9.12 2.11
N PHE A 240 -10.15 -9.35 2.18
CA PHE A 240 -9.30 -8.90 3.29
C PHE A 240 -9.37 -7.39 3.54
N SER A 241 -9.38 -6.97 4.80
CA SER A 241 -9.33 -5.59 5.26
C SER A 241 -7.92 -4.96 5.16
N PRO A 242 -7.78 -3.63 5.30
CA PRO A 242 -6.47 -2.99 5.51
C PRO A 242 -5.72 -3.58 6.70
N GLU A 243 -6.41 -3.75 7.83
CA GLU A 243 -5.86 -4.25 9.09
C GLU A 243 -5.35 -5.69 8.95
N ASP A 244 -5.98 -6.52 8.10
CA ASP A 244 -5.45 -7.85 7.75
C ASP A 244 -4.05 -7.73 7.12
N ILE A 245 -3.89 -6.84 6.13
CA ILE A 245 -2.60 -6.63 5.44
C ILE A 245 -1.53 -6.13 6.41
N LEU A 246 -1.90 -5.18 7.27
CA LEU A 246 -1.00 -4.62 8.27
C LEU A 246 -0.64 -5.63 9.36
N THR A 247 -1.53 -6.57 9.66
CA THR A 247 -1.24 -7.70 10.56
C THR A 247 -0.12 -8.58 10.00
N ILE A 248 -0.10 -8.87 8.69
CA ILE A 248 1.01 -9.59 8.06
C ILE A 248 2.31 -8.79 8.20
N ALA A 249 2.27 -7.47 7.97
CA ALA A 249 3.45 -6.60 8.10
C ALA A 249 3.98 -6.58 9.54
N ASN A 250 3.09 -6.52 10.53
CA ASN A 250 3.45 -6.59 11.94
C ASN A 250 4.10 -7.94 12.29
N LEU A 251 3.52 -9.06 11.85
CA LEU A 251 4.09 -10.39 12.05
C LEU A 251 5.48 -10.51 11.40
N TYR A 252 5.66 -9.99 10.19
CA TYR A 252 6.92 -10.02 9.48
C TYR A 252 8.02 -9.24 10.19
N ASN A 253 7.77 -7.96 10.53
CA ASN A 253 8.77 -7.10 11.16
C ASN A 253 9.17 -7.57 12.57
N ASN A 254 8.27 -8.26 13.27
CA ASN A 254 8.55 -8.83 14.58
C ASN A 254 9.11 -10.26 14.51
N GLY A 255 9.43 -10.78 13.32
CA GLY A 255 10.00 -12.13 13.16
C GLY A 255 9.04 -13.25 13.58
N MET A 256 7.73 -13.00 13.52
CA MET A 256 6.67 -13.93 13.93
C MET A 256 6.14 -14.79 12.77
N ILE A 257 6.74 -14.68 11.59
CA ILE A 257 6.46 -15.57 10.45
C ILE A 257 7.51 -16.69 10.46
N LYS A 258 7.05 -17.93 10.68
CA LYS A 258 7.94 -19.10 10.80
C LYS A 258 8.64 -19.45 9.48
N ASP A 259 7.91 -19.45 8.37
CA ASP A 259 8.45 -19.71 7.04
C ASP A 259 7.68 -18.91 5.97
N MET A 260 8.35 -17.96 5.31
CA MET A 260 7.76 -17.13 4.25
C MET A 260 7.36 -17.91 2.98
N ASN A 261 7.85 -19.14 2.81
CA ASN A 261 7.48 -20.00 1.68
C ASN A 261 6.25 -20.86 1.96
N SER A 262 5.76 -20.92 3.20
CA SER A 262 4.54 -21.66 3.53
C SER A 262 3.53 -20.86 4.35
N PHE A 263 3.90 -19.66 4.81
CA PHE A 263 3.01 -18.79 5.56
C PHE A 263 1.78 -18.40 4.74
N ILE A 264 0.63 -18.49 5.37
CA ILE A 264 -0.64 -18.03 4.82
C ILE A 264 -1.36 -17.10 5.79
N MET A 265 -2.06 -16.11 5.24
CA MET A 265 -3.20 -15.52 5.93
C MET A 265 -4.47 -15.82 5.13
N GLY A 266 -5.56 -16.20 5.78
CA GLY A 266 -6.79 -16.62 5.10
C GLY A 266 -8.03 -15.98 5.67
N VAL A 267 -9.03 -15.75 4.82
CA VAL A 267 -10.31 -15.18 5.26
C VAL A 267 -11.48 -15.90 4.61
N VAL A 268 -12.54 -16.16 5.38
CA VAL A 268 -13.85 -16.59 4.87
C VAL A 268 -14.88 -15.52 5.21
N THR A 269 -15.75 -15.17 4.28
CA THR A 269 -16.68 -14.05 4.49
C THR A 269 -18.14 -14.48 4.37
N ALA A 270 -19.02 -13.73 5.04
CA ALA A 270 -20.46 -13.85 4.91
C ALA A 270 -20.98 -13.62 3.48
N SER A 271 -20.15 -13.05 2.59
CA SER A 271 -20.45 -12.92 1.15
C SER A 271 -20.23 -14.22 0.37
N GLY A 272 -19.95 -15.34 1.04
CA GLY A 272 -19.72 -16.64 0.41
C GLY A 272 -18.34 -16.78 -0.24
N THR A 273 -17.37 -15.96 0.16
CA THR A 273 -16.03 -15.94 -0.41
C THR A 273 -15.00 -16.52 0.54
N GLN A 274 -13.93 -17.08 0.00
CA GLN A 274 -12.80 -17.60 0.76
C GLN A 274 -11.49 -17.30 0.02
N TYR A 275 -10.51 -16.76 0.74
CA TYR A 275 -9.22 -16.39 0.16
C TYR A 275 -8.05 -16.78 1.05
N ILE A 276 -6.90 -16.95 0.41
CA ILE A 276 -5.59 -17.01 1.05
C ILE A 276 -4.73 -15.91 0.43
N ILE A 277 -4.01 -15.15 1.25
CA ILE A 277 -2.96 -14.24 0.82
C ILE A 277 -1.60 -14.79 1.25
N VAL A 278 -0.62 -14.64 0.37
CA VAL A 278 0.76 -15.10 0.56
C VAL A 278 1.74 -13.97 0.30
N ILE A 279 2.91 -14.05 0.92
CA ILE A 279 4.06 -13.20 0.61
C ILE A 279 4.75 -13.79 -0.62
N ASP A 280 4.45 -13.25 -1.80
CA ASP A 280 5.01 -13.76 -3.06
C ASP A 280 6.42 -13.22 -3.30
N ASP A 281 6.63 -11.93 -3.06
CA ASP A 281 7.91 -11.23 -3.20
C ASP A 281 8.36 -10.69 -1.83
N PRO A 282 9.20 -11.42 -1.09
CA PRO A 282 9.64 -11.02 0.24
C PRO A 282 10.41 -9.69 0.28
N VAL A 283 11.11 -9.34 -0.80
CA VAL A 283 11.86 -8.08 -0.88
C VAL A 283 10.89 -6.90 -0.96
N LYS A 284 9.90 -6.97 -1.83
CA LYS A 284 8.84 -5.96 -1.92
C LYS A 284 8.03 -5.90 -0.63
N PHE A 285 7.68 -7.06 -0.07
CA PHE A 285 6.91 -7.10 1.15
C PHE A 285 7.69 -6.54 2.35
N GLY A 286 8.99 -6.81 2.46
CA GLY A 286 9.83 -6.21 3.50
C GLY A 286 9.91 -4.68 3.40
N ALA A 287 10.00 -4.14 2.19
CA ALA A 287 9.96 -2.70 1.96
C ALA A 287 8.61 -2.08 2.33
N PHE A 288 7.50 -2.70 1.90
CA PHE A 288 6.15 -2.30 2.29
C PHE A 288 5.96 -2.37 3.80
N ALA A 289 6.34 -3.48 4.43
CA ALA A 289 6.19 -3.72 5.85
C ALA A 289 7.00 -2.71 6.67
N SER A 290 8.21 -2.34 6.23
CA SER A 290 9.04 -1.34 6.93
C SER A 290 8.40 0.05 6.91
N ASN A 291 7.70 0.40 5.83
CA ASN A 291 7.05 1.71 5.66
C ASN A 291 5.81 1.91 6.55
N VAL A 292 5.28 0.84 7.14
CA VAL A 292 4.09 0.91 8.01
C VAL A 292 4.43 0.80 9.50
N MET A 293 5.73 0.80 9.84
CA MET A 293 6.19 0.71 11.23
C MET A 293 6.78 2.03 11.71
N ALA A 294 6.55 2.33 12.99
CA ALA A 294 7.27 3.36 13.73
C ALA A 294 7.63 2.80 15.12
N GLY A 295 8.92 2.89 15.50
CA GLY A 295 9.37 2.43 16.81
C GLY A 295 9.14 0.93 17.09
N GLY A 296 9.12 0.09 16.05
CA GLY A 296 8.88 -1.36 16.17
C GLY A 296 7.41 -1.76 16.31
N GLN A 297 6.48 -0.80 16.23
CA GLN A 297 5.04 -1.04 16.22
C GLN A 297 4.43 -0.52 14.92
N LEU A 298 3.21 -0.95 14.60
CA LEU A 298 2.47 -0.35 13.48
C LEU A 298 2.28 1.15 13.73
N ASP A 299 2.62 1.96 12.74
CA ASP A 299 2.39 3.40 12.81
C ASP A 299 0.90 3.69 12.63
N GLN A 300 0.29 4.29 13.66
CA GLN A 300 -1.13 4.64 13.66
C GLN A 300 -1.52 5.57 12.51
N ALA A 301 -0.64 6.50 12.12
CA ALA A 301 -0.90 7.38 10.99
C ALA A 301 -0.90 6.61 9.67
N MET A 302 -0.05 5.57 9.56
CA MET A 302 -0.03 4.70 8.39
C MET A 302 -1.25 3.78 8.35
N ILE A 303 -1.71 3.25 9.49
CA ILE A 303 -2.98 2.49 9.57
C ILE A 303 -4.12 3.34 9.00
N GLU A 304 -4.30 4.56 9.51
CA GLU A 304 -5.35 5.47 9.04
C GLU A 304 -5.19 5.81 7.56
N ALA A 305 -3.97 6.08 7.09
CA ALA A 305 -3.70 6.37 5.69
C ALA A 305 -4.08 5.20 4.77
N TYR A 306 -3.69 3.97 5.10
CA TYR A 306 -4.03 2.79 4.31
C TYR A 306 -5.54 2.49 4.34
N SER A 307 -6.21 2.66 5.48
CA SER A 307 -7.67 2.51 5.56
C SER A 307 -8.40 3.59 4.75
N VAL A 308 -7.87 4.80 4.65
CA VAL A 308 -8.38 5.84 3.75
C VAL A 308 -8.15 5.50 2.28
N LEU A 309 -6.94 5.08 1.89
CA LEU A 309 -6.64 4.67 0.52
C LEU A 309 -7.59 3.54 0.08
N TYR A 310 -7.72 2.52 0.92
CA TYR A 310 -8.54 1.36 0.69
C TYR A 310 -10.01 1.73 0.43
N ASN A 311 -10.60 2.57 1.29
CA ASN A 311 -12.02 2.96 1.21
C ASN A 311 -12.31 4.03 0.15
N ASN A 312 -11.42 5.02 -0.02
CA ASN A 312 -11.71 6.24 -0.79
C ASN A 312 -11.00 6.29 -2.14
N ILE A 313 -9.85 5.62 -2.30
CA ILE A 313 -9.13 5.60 -3.58
C ILE A 313 -9.47 4.31 -4.33
N PHE A 314 -9.27 3.17 -3.67
CA PHE A 314 -9.57 1.86 -4.25
C PHE A 314 -11.05 1.51 -4.15
N GLN A 315 -11.84 2.27 -3.39
CA GLN A 315 -13.28 2.10 -3.28
C GLN A 315 -13.67 0.66 -2.94
N ILE A 316 -12.94 0.01 -2.03
CA ILE A 316 -13.25 -1.34 -1.56
C ILE A 316 -14.16 -1.21 -0.34
N LYS A 317 -15.39 -1.69 -0.44
CA LYS A 317 -16.44 -1.43 0.56
C LYS A 317 -17.36 -2.64 0.76
N PRO A 318 -17.97 -2.82 1.95
CA PRO A 318 -18.81 -3.97 2.23
C PRO A 318 -19.99 -4.15 1.27
N GLN A 319 -20.59 -3.04 0.81
CA GLN A 319 -21.75 -3.03 -0.09
C GLN A 319 -21.43 -3.34 -1.56
N ASN A 320 -20.15 -3.40 -1.93
CA ASN A 320 -19.79 -3.64 -3.32
C ASN A 320 -20.02 -5.10 -3.70
N PRO A 321 -20.32 -5.37 -4.98
CA PRO A 321 -20.25 -6.72 -5.52
C PRO A 321 -18.86 -7.36 -5.28
N VAL A 322 -18.85 -8.68 -5.04
CA VAL A 322 -17.62 -9.45 -4.77
C VAL A 322 -16.54 -9.21 -5.82
N ASN A 323 -16.89 -9.31 -7.10
CA ASN A 323 -15.95 -9.12 -8.20
C ASN A 323 -15.39 -7.68 -8.26
N THR A 324 -16.15 -6.67 -7.86
CA THR A 324 -15.67 -5.29 -7.75
C THR A 324 -14.61 -5.19 -6.65
N ASN A 325 -14.88 -5.77 -5.47
CA ASN A 325 -13.92 -5.79 -4.37
C ASN A 325 -12.67 -6.60 -4.72
N GLU A 326 -12.78 -7.75 -5.39
CA GLU A 326 -11.63 -8.52 -5.88
C GLU A 326 -10.76 -7.70 -6.84
N ASN A 327 -11.38 -7.05 -7.84
CA ASN A 327 -10.68 -6.21 -8.81
C ASN A 327 -9.94 -5.06 -8.13
N ASN A 328 -10.60 -4.37 -7.21
CA ASN A 328 -10.06 -3.22 -6.52
C ASN A 328 -8.98 -3.61 -5.51
N PHE A 329 -9.14 -4.75 -4.83
CA PHE A 329 -8.16 -5.27 -3.89
C PHE A 329 -6.86 -5.69 -4.56
N VAL A 330 -6.91 -6.40 -5.70
CA VAL A 330 -5.67 -6.73 -6.43
C VAL A 330 -4.97 -5.45 -6.92
N LYS A 331 -5.72 -4.46 -7.40
CA LYS A 331 -5.15 -3.14 -7.74
C LYS A 331 -4.52 -2.45 -6.53
N TYR A 332 -5.13 -2.54 -5.36
CA TYR A 332 -4.59 -2.01 -4.11
C TYR A 332 -3.24 -2.65 -3.76
N LEU A 333 -3.15 -3.98 -3.81
CA LEU A 333 -1.89 -4.68 -3.54
C LEU A 333 -0.78 -4.30 -4.54
N GLU A 334 -1.12 -4.23 -5.82
CA GLU A 334 -0.14 -3.89 -6.87
C GLU A 334 0.31 -2.43 -6.81
N SER A 335 -0.63 -1.50 -6.59
CA SER A 335 -0.33 -0.05 -6.54
C SER A 335 0.52 0.31 -5.33
N ASN A 336 0.32 -0.38 -4.21
CA ASN A 336 1.15 -0.23 -3.01
C ASN A 336 2.42 -1.11 -3.04
N ASN A 337 2.66 -1.82 -4.13
CA ASN A 337 3.82 -2.68 -4.34
C ASN A 337 4.07 -3.62 -3.14
N THR A 338 3.00 -4.20 -2.60
CA THR A 338 3.05 -4.94 -1.33
C THR A 338 3.86 -6.24 -1.43
N GLY A 339 4.09 -6.77 -2.63
CA GLY A 339 4.68 -8.11 -2.79
C GLY A 339 3.75 -9.25 -2.36
N LEU A 340 2.49 -8.95 -2.03
CA LEU A 340 1.47 -9.94 -1.68
C LEU A 340 0.70 -10.40 -2.92
N LYS A 341 0.25 -11.66 -2.88
CA LYS A 341 -0.65 -12.24 -3.87
C LYS A 341 -1.81 -12.95 -3.19
N VAL A 342 -2.99 -12.87 -3.81
CA VAL A 342 -4.23 -13.43 -3.26
C VAL A 342 -4.75 -14.56 -4.14
N LEU A 343 -5.15 -15.65 -3.50
CA LEU A 343 -5.73 -16.84 -4.08
C LEU A 343 -7.18 -16.95 -3.61
N LYS A 344 -8.08 -17.26 -4.53
CA LYS A 344 -9.50 -17.52 -4.28
C LYS A 344 -9.74 -19.02 -4.16
N GLY A 345 -10.40 -19.45 -3.09
CA GLY A 345 -10.81 -20.83 -2.88
C GLY A 345 -12.18 -21.12 -3.48
N ASP A 346 -12.41 -22.36 -3.89
CA ASP A 346 -13.75 -22.87 -4.17
C ASP A 346 -14.56 -23.09 -2.88
N GLU A 347 -15.85 -23.39 -3.00
CA GLU A 347 -16.75 -23.54 -1.85
C GLU A 347 -16.34 -24.68 -0.90
N THR A 348 -15.56 -25.63 -1.42
CA THR A 348 -15.10 -26.82 -0.71
C THR A 348 -13.71 -26.67 -0.13
N PHE A 349 -13.01 -25.56 -0.39
CA PHE A 349 -11.60 -25.32 -0.07
C PHE A 349 -10.61 -26.35 -0.67
N SER A 350 -11.05 -27.07 -1.71
CA SER A 350 -10.23 -28.10 -2.36
C SER A 350 -9.44 -27.52 -3.53
N ASN A 351 -9.99 -26.49 -4.18
CA ASN A 351 -9.38 -25.85 -5.34
C ASN A 351 -9.10 -24.39 -5.05
N TRP A 352 -7.96 -23.91 -5.53
CA TRP A 352 -7.50 -22.55 -5.33
C TRP A 352 -7.07 -21.95 -6.66
N ALA A 353 -7.36 -20.68 -6.86
CA ALA A 353 -7.00 -19.95 -8.07
C ALA A 353 -6.36 -18.62 -7.72
N LEU A 354 -5.20 -18.32 -8.30
CA LEU A 354 -4.53 -17.03 -8.16
C LEU A 354 -5.38 -15.94 -8.84
N LEU A 355 -5.72 -14.87 -8.13
CA LEU A 355 -6.33 -13.71 -8.75
C LEU A 355 -5.24 -12.89 -9.44
N SER A 356 -5.31 -12.80 -10.76
CA SER A 356 -4.30 -12.14 -11.60
C SER A 356 -4.93 -11.37 -12.75
N LYS A 357 -4.22 -10.38 -13.29
CA LYS A 357 -4.63 -9.67 -14.50
C LYS A 357 -4.50 -10.57 -15.71
N ASN A 358 -5.56 -10.70 -16.49
CA ASN A 358 -5.47 -11.27 -17.83
C ASN A 358 -4.85 -10.28 -18.83
N SER A 359 -4.72 -10.69 -20.09
CA SER A 359 -4.17 -9.87 -21.18
C SER A 359 -4.92 -8.54 -21.41
N ASN A 360 -6.17 -8.45 -20.96
CA ASN A 360 -7.01 -7.26 -21.09
C ASN A 360 -6.98 -6.39 -19.82
N GLY A 361 -6.15 -6.75 -18.82
CA GLY A 361 -6.03 -6.04 -17.55
C GLY A 361 -7.15 -6.32 -16.55
N ASN A 362 -8.06 -7.25 -16.83
CA ASN A 362 -9.13 -7.64 -15.91
C ASN A 362 -8.64 -8.69 -14.92
N ILE A 363 -9.07 -8.61 -13.66
CA ILE A 363 -8.74 -9.64 -12.67
C ILE A 363 -9.57 -10.87 -12.94
N VAL A 364 -8.88 -12.00 -13.13
CA VAL A 364 -9.49 -13.32 -13.34
C VAL A 364 -8.81 -14.35 -12.44
N PRO A 365 -9.56 -15.38 -12.00
CA PRO A 365 -8.97 -16.52 -11.31
C PRO A 365 -8.18 -17.39 -12.30
N GLN A 366 -6.92 -17.68 -11.97
CA GLN A 366 -6.08 -18.66 -12.64
C GLN A 366 -5.89 -19.85 -11.72
N ASN A 367 -6.46 -21.00 -12.09
CA ASN A 367 -6.39 -22.22 -11.27
C ASN A 367 -4.93 -22.59 -10.95
N CYS A 368 -4.69 -22.85 -9.68
CA CYS A 368 -3.44 -23.44 -9.25
C CYS A 368 -3.43 -24.93 -9.60
N PRO A 369 -2.32 -25.45 -10.15
CA PRO A 369 -2.19 -26.86 -10.47
C PRO A 369 -2.22 -27.76 -9.23
#